data_AF-A0A9X4KM96-F1
#
_entry.id   AF-A0A9X4KM96-F1
#
_cell.length_a   1.000
_cell.length_b   1.000
_cell.length_c   1.000
_cell.angle_alpha   90.00
_cell.angle_beta   90.00
_cell.angle_gamma   90.00
#
_symmetry.space_group_name_H-M   'P 1'
#
loop_
_entity.id
_entity.type
_entity.pdbx_description
1 polymer ?
#
loop_
_entity_poly.entity_id
_entity_poly.type
_entity_poly.pdbx_seq_one_letter_code
_entity_poly.pdbx_strand_id
1 'polypeptide(L)'
;MNGQHDQHLTEAIDEIRRFLPRLIDATKDLADQLYSSPNQHTWEELGEVVQAIDDLYKSLRSLEGQIEENSFFLPASTSDLSAFSSQLEVQFGVMNRSMDEENYVGAGDAFKHELVPLFERLSQMLGEEESVQSARFRDNLAYLEERFPFVFASVSQAAMSTSYRVCYAANGSANLNVQVNDGHSVHYYSEYDPQFEASKWSETVANDIGDKNNVILYGMGFGYHLAALASRKQGCHYYIFEPDMNVFFIRSSCGRPW
;
A
#
# COMPACT_ATOMS: atom_id res chain seq x y z
N MET A 1 -2.18 -1.48 -27.55
CA MET A 1 -2.48 -0.07 -27.23
C MET A 1 -2.56 0.18 -25.72
N ASN A 2 -2.83 -0.82 -24.88
CA ASN A 2 -2.92 -0.66 -23.41
C ASN A 2 -1.60 -0.26 -22.72
N GLY A 3 -0.44 -0.72 -23.19
CA GLY A 3 0.83 -0.51 -22.47
C GLY A 3 1.30 0.95 -22.33
N GLN A 4 0.96 1.85 -23.26
CA GLN A 4 1.31 3.28 -23.12
C GLN A 4 0.37 4.01 -22.17
N HIS A 5 -0.90 3.60 -22.10
CA HIS A 5 -1.90 4.16 -21.18
C HIS A 5 -1.58 3.77 -19.73
N ASP A 6 -1.25 2.50 -19.50
CA ASP A 6 -0.87 1.99 -18.18
C ASP A 6 0.43 2.64 -17.67
N GLN A 7 1.38 2.93 -18.56
CA GLN A 7 2.62 3.61 -18.19
C GLN A 7 2.37 5.06 -17.73
N HIS A 8 1.55 5.83 -18.48
CA HIS A 8 1.21 7.20 -18.09
C HIS A 8 0.43 7.26 -16.76
N LEU A 9 -0.48 6.32 -16.53
CA LEU A 9 -1.20 6.18 -15.26
C LEU A 9 -0.23 5.91 -14.10
N THR A 10 0.72 5.00 -14.33
CA THR A 10 1.68 4.62 -13.31
C THR A 10 2.63 5.76 -12.96
N GLU A 11 3.10 6.51 -13.97
CA GLU A 11 3.92 7.72 -13.78
C GLU A 11 3.17 8.78 -12.96
N ALA A 12 1.90 9.05 -13.28
CA ALA A 12 1.09 10.01 -12.54
C ALA A 12 0.85 9.59 -11.08
N ILE A 13 0.63 8.30 -10.82
CA ILE A 13 0.51 7.78 -9.45
C ILE A 13 1.86 7.91 -8.70
N ASP A 14 2.97 7.62 -9.37
CA ASP A 14 4.31 7.78 -8.82
C ASP A 14 4.63 9.25 -8.46
N GLU A 15 4.15 10.22 -9.25
CA GLU A 15 4.25 11.64 -8.91
C GLU A 15 3.49 11.97 -7.62
N ILE A 16 2.26 11.47 -7.48
CA ILE A 16 1.48 11.64 -6.24
C ILE A 16 2.18 10.98 -5.05
N ARG A 17 2.72 9.76 -5.22
CA ARG A 17 3.49 9.07 -4.16
C ARG A 17 4.66 9.90 -3.66
N ARG A 18 5.41 10.54 -4.57
CA ARG A 18 6.56 11.39 -4.21
C ARG A 18 6.16 12.73 -3.60
N PHE A 19 4.97 13.22 -3.95
CA PHE A 19 4.42 14.48 -3.44
C PHE A 19 3.88 14.35 -2.00
N LEU A 20 3.17 13.26 -1.70
CA LEU A 20 2.45 13.07 -0.44
C LEU A 20 3.30 13.26 0.83
N PRO A 21 4.53 12.73 0.96
CA PRO A 21 5.33 12.92 2.16
C PRO A 21 5.56 14.40 2.49
N ARG A 22 5.85 15.22 1.47
CA ARG A 22 6.08 16.66 1.66
C ARG A 22 4.82 17.38 2.07
N LEU A 23 3.68 17.03 1.47
CA LEU A 23 2.39 17.58 1.86
C LEU A 23 2.05 17.20 3.31
N ILE A 24 2.25 15.94 3.70
CA ILE A 24 2.01 15.45 5.06
C ILE A 24 2.84 16.24 6.07
N ASP A 25 4.15 16.38 5.83
CA ASP A 25 5.06 17.08 6.74
C ASP A 25 4.68 18.56 6.85
N ALA A 26 4.48 19.25 5.72
CA ALA A 26 4.04 20.65 5.71
C ALA A 26 2.70 20.85 6.43
N THR A 27 1.76 19.91 6.28
CA THR A 27 0.46 19.96 6.96
C THR A 27 0.60 19.77 8.48
N LYS A 28 1.51 18.89 8.92
CA LYS A 28 1.81 18.69 10.35
C LYS A 28 2.41 19.95 10.97
N ASP A 29 3.40 20.53 10.30
CA ASP A 29 4.09 21.75 10.76
C ASP A 29 3.11 22.93 10.85
N LEU A 30 2.25 23.10 9.83
CA LEU A 30 1.20 24.12 9.84
C LEU A 30 0.20 23.91 10.98
N ALA A 31 -0.23 22.66 11.21
CA ALA A 31 -1.15 22.35 12.30
C ALA A 31 -0.57 22.75 13.66
N ASP A 32 0.71 22.47 13.91
CA ASP A 32 1.39 22.82 15.15
C ASP A 32 1.49 24.34 15.33
N GLN A 33 1.64 25.12 14.25
CA GLN A 33 1.66 26.58 14.30
C GLN A 33 0.29 27.20 14.62
N LEU A 34 -0.81 26.59 14.16
CA LEU A 34 -2.17 27.09 14.38
C LEU A 34 -2.64 26.99 15.85
N TYR A 35 -2.00 26.16 16.67
CA TYR A 35 -2.21 26.17 18.13
C TYR A 35 -1.64 27.42 18.82
N SER A 36 -0.76 28.14 18.13
CA SER A 36 -0.26 29.45 18.54
C SER A 36 -0.99 30.55 17.77
N SER A 37 -0.90 31.81 18.20
CA SER A 37 -1.47 32.93 17.43
C SER A 37 -0.80 33.00 16.04
N PRO A 38 -1.55 32.83 14.93
CA PRO A 38 -0.98 32.83 13.59
C PRO A 38 -0.26 34.13 13.27
N ASN A 39 0.88 34.03 12.61
CA ASN A 39 1.65 35.19 12.14
C ASN A 39 1.74 35.18 10.60
N GLN A 40 2.41 36.18 10.02
CA GLN A 40 2.55 36.31 8.56
C GLN A 40 3.08 35.04 7.89
N HIS A 41 4.05 34.37 8.50
CA HIS A 41 4.63 33.13 7.97
C HIS A 41 3.63 31.98 7.98
N THR A 42 2.84 31.84 9.05
CA THR A 42 1.76 30.84 9.14
C THR A 42 0.73 31.01 8.02
N TRP A 43 0.42 32.26 7.63
CA TRP A 43 -0.51 32.53 6.52
C TRP A 43 0.08 32.19 5.15
N GLU A 44 1.39 32.41 4.96
CA GLU A 44 2.09 32.02 3.73
C GLU A 44 2.11 30.50 3.58
N GLU A 45 2.48 29.78 4.64
CA GLU A 45 2.47 28.31 4.64
C GLU A 45 1.07 27.72 4.46
N LEU A 46 0.04 28.32 5.08
CA LEU A 46 -1.34 27.94 4.84
C LEU A 46 -1.71 28.02 3.36
N GLY A 47 -1.31 29.11 2.68
CA GLY A 47 -1.55 29.28 1.25
C GLY A 47 -0.89 28.20 0.41
N GLU A 48 0.36 27.85 0.73
CA GLU A 48 1.09 26.78 0.06
C GLU A 48 0.45 25.40 0.29
N VAL A 49 0.07 25.08 1.53
CA VAL A 49 -0.60 23.81 1.88
C VAL A 49 -1.95 23.71 1.19
N VAL A 50 -2.76 24.77 1.20
CA VAL A 50 -4.07 24.78 0.52
C VAL A 50 -3.92 24.58 -0.99
N GLN A 51 -2.95 25.25 -1.62
CA GLN A 51 -2.68 25.04 -3.05
C GLN A 51 -2.23 23.60 -3.33
N ALA A 52 -1.36 23.05 -2.48
CA ALA A 52 -0.89 21.68 -2.57
C ALA A 52 -2.03 20.65 -2.44
N ILE A 53 -3.02 20.89 -1.56
CA ILE A 53 -4.21 20.06 -1.43
C ILE A 53 -5.10 20.13 -2.69
N ASP A 54 -5.29 21.32 -3.25
CA ASP A 54 -6.06 21.51 -4.49
C ASP A 54 -5.39 20.81 -5.69
N ASP A 55 -4.06 20.90 -5.82
CA ASP A 55 -3.29 20.23 -6.86
C ASP A 55 -3.38 18.69 -6.73
N LEU A 56 -3.33 18.17 -5.50
CA LEU A 56 -3.57 16.75 -5.22
C LEU A 56 -4.98 16.34 -5.65
N TYR A 57 -5.99 17.09 -5.23
CA TYR A 57 -7.39 16.81 -5.55
C TYR A 57 -7.63 16.76 -7.07
N LYS A 58 -7.09 17.74 -7.82
CA LYS A 58 -7.16 17.77 -9.29
C LYS A 58 -6.46 16.57 -9.94
N SER A 59 -5.29 16.21 -9.43
CA SER A 59 -4.53 15.04 -9.91
C SER A 59 -5.33 13.75 -9.73
N LEU A 60 -5.93 13.56 -8.55
CA LEU A 60 -6.75 12.38 -8.26
C LEU A 60 -8.02 12.31 -9.10
N ARG A 61 -8.73 13.43 -9.28
CA ARG A 61 -9.90 13.49 -10.18
C ARG A 61 -9.55 13.19 -11.63
N SER A 62 -8.36 13.61 -12.09
CA SER A 62 -7.87 13.26 -13.43
C SER A 62 -7.63 11.76 -13.57
N LEU A 63 -7.09 11.11 -12.53
CA LEU A 63 -6.86 9.66 -12.49
C LEU A 63 -8.14 8.85 -12.40
N GLU A 64 -9.14 9.28 -11.62
CA GLU A 64 -10.44 8.59 -11.48
C GLU A 64 -11.08 8.28 -12.85
N GLY A 65 -10.97 9.19 -13.82
CA GLY A 65 -11.52 9.00 -15.17
C GLY A 65 -10.70 8.09 -16.10
N GLN A 66 -9.51 7.68 -15.67
CA GLN A 66 -8.54 6.94 -16.50
C GLN A 66 -8.26 5.52 -15.98
N ILE A 67 -8.53 5.25 -14.70
CA ILE A 67 -8.35 3.93 -14.08
C ILE A 67 -9.46 2.98 -14.55
N GLU A 68 -9.06 1.90 -15.22
CA GLU A 68 -9.95 0.78 -15.52
C GLU A 68 -10.13 -0.11 -14.28
N GLU A 69 -11.36 -0.58 -14.04
CA GLU A 69 -11.71 -1.45 -12.90
C GLU A 69 -10.93 -2.77 -12.82
N ASN A 70 -10.20 -3.15 -13.88
CA ASN A 70 -9.42 -4.39 -13.96
C ASN A 70 -7.91 -4.17 -14.09
N SER A 71 -7.40 -2.95 -13.82
CA SER A 71 -5.96 -2.73 -13.84
C SER A 71 -5.28 -3.53 -12.72
N PHE A 72 -4.42 -4.45 -13.12
CA PHE A 72 -3.74 -5.41 -12.25
C PHE A 72 -2.63 -4.75 -11.41
N PHE A 73 -1.93 -3.77 -11.98
CA PHE A 73 -0.76 -3.13 -11.38
C PHE A 73 -1.08 -1.88 -10.55
N LEU A 74 -2.32 -1.41 -10.60
CA LEU A 74 -2.74 -0.25 -9.83
C LEU A 74 -3.29 -0.69 -8.46
N PRO A 75 -2.67 -0.24 -7.36
CA PRO A 75 -3.05 -0.69 -6.03
C PRO A 75 -4.33 -0.03 -5.49
N ALA A 76 -4.73 1.10 -6.08
CA ALA A 76 -5.98 1.78 -5.78
C ALA A 76 -7.02 1.54 -6.88
N SER A 77 -8.27 1.26 -6.48
CA SER A 77 -9.40 1.25 -7.42
C SER A 77 -9.99 2.65 -7.61
N THR A 78 -10.76 2.83 -8.68
CA THR A 78 -11.52 4.07 -8.93
C THR A 78 -12.46 4.40 -7.76
N SER A 79 -13.10 3.38 -7.15
CA SER A 79 -13.94 3.57 -5.97
C SER A 79 -13.14 4.03 -4.75
N ASP A 80 -11.90 3.57 -4.57
CA ASP A 80 -11.08 3.99 -3.43
C ASP A 80 -10.63 5.45 -3.58
N LEU A 81 -10.22 5.86 -4.77
CA LEU A 81 -9.88 7.26 -5.06
C LEU A 81 -11.10 8.17 -4.88
N SER A 82 -12.26 7.75 -5.38
CA SER A 82 -13.51 8.51 -5.24
C SER A 82 -13.93 8.67 -3.77
N ALA A 83 -13.79 7.61 -2.98
CA ALA A 83 -14.05 7.65 -1.54
C ALA A 83 -13.08 8.59 -0.81
N PHE A 84 -11.79 8.56 -1.15
CA PHE A 84 -10.80 9.50 -0.64
C PHE A 84 -11.15 10.94 -1.01
N SER A 85 -11.42 11.23 -2.29
CA SER A 85 -11.75 12.56 -2.80
C SER A 85 -12.96 13.15 -2.07
N SER A 86 -13.98 12.32 -1.83
CA SER A 86 -15.18 12.70 -1.09
C SER A 86 -14.89 13.02 0.38
N GLN A 87 -14.03 12.23 1.04
CA GLN A 87 -13.62 12.51 2.42
C GLN A 87 -12.76 13.76 2.51
N LEU A 88 -11.88 14.00 1.53
CA LEU A 88 -11.03 15.19 1.48
C LEU A 88 -11.89 16.45 1.39
N GLU A 89 -12.91 16.46 0.54
CA GLU A 89 -13.84 17.60 0.41
C GLU A 89 -14.57 17.91 1.73
N VAL A 90 -15.03 16.88 2.43
CA VAL A 90 -15.70 17.03 3.73
C VAL A 90 -14.74 17.64 4.76
N GLN A 91 -13.54 17.09 4.91
CA GLN A 91 -12.59 17.52 5.93
C GLN A 91 -11.98 18.89 5.63
N PHE A 92 -11.73 19.17 4.35
CA PHE A 92 -11.32 20.51 3.91
C PHE A 92 -12.41 21.55 4.20
N GLY A 93 -13.68 21.19 4.03
CA GLY A 93 -14.81 22.05 4.42
C GLY A 93 -14.90 22.30 5.93
N VAL A 94 -14.55 21.32 6.77
CA VAL A 94 -14.45 21.49 8.23
C VAL A 94 -13.33 22.45 8.60
N MET A 95 -12.16 22.28 7.98
CA MET A 95 -11.01 23.16 8.18
C MET A 95 -11.33 24.60 7.77
N ASN A 96 -11.89 24.82 6.58
CA ASN A 96 -12.25 26.16 6.11
C ASN A 96 -13.25 26.87 7.04
N ARG A 97 -14.28 26.18 7.52
CA ARG A 97 -15.22 26.77 8.49
C ARG A 97 -14.52 27.21 9.78
N SER A 98 -13.58 26.39 10.26
CA SER A 98 -12.81 26.75 11.47
C SER A 98 -11.93 27.97 11.23
N MET A 99 -11.34 28.09 10.04
CA MET A 99 -10.55 29.27 9.65
C MET A 99 -11.43 30.53 9.53
N ASP A 100 -12.61 30.43 8.92
CA ASP A 100 -13.56 31.54 8.76
C ASP A 100 -14.09 32.05 10.12
N GLU A 101 -14.22 31.16 11.10
CA GLU A 101 -14.65 31.47 12.47
C GLU A 101 -13.49 31.95 13.37
N GLU A 102 -12.28 32.13 12.82
CA GLU A 102 -11.05 32.43 13.56
C GLU A 102 -10.73 31.40 14.66
N ASN A 103 -11.29 30.18 14.55
CA ASN A 103 -11.04 29.06 15.43
C ASN A 103 -9.78 28.30 14.98
N TYR A 104 -8.61 28.91 15.17
CA TYR A 104 -7.34 28.35 14.71
C TYR A 104 -6.96 27.04 15.39
N VAL A 105 -7.36 26.84 16.66
CA VAL A 105 -7.17 25.55 17.34
C VAL A 105 -8.00 24.46 16.65
N GLY A 106 -9.26 24.75 16.32
CA GLY A 106 -10.11 23.81 15.57
C GLY A 106 -9.59 23.54 14.16
N ALA A 107 -9.03 24.55 13.49
CA ALA A 107 -8.37 24.36 12.19
C ALA A 107 -7.10 23.48 12.33
N GLY A 108 -6.29 23.69 13.36
CA GLY A 108 -5.14 22.86 13.69
C GLY A 108 -5.53 21.41 13.95
N ASP A 109 -6.61 21.17 14.71
CA ASP A 109 -7.15 19.82 14.93
C ASP A 109 -7.61 19.17 13.61
N ALA A 110 -8.30 19.92 12.74
CA ALA A 110 -8.72 19.41 11.43
C ALA A 110 -7.52 19.03 10.55
N PHE A 111 -6.44 19.82 10.54
CA PHE A 111 -5.21 19.45 9.85
C PHE A 111 -4.57 18.19 10.46
N LYS A 112 -4.36 18.19 11.77
CA LYS A 112 -3.57 17.17 12.49
C LYS A 112 -4.26 15.82 12.59
N HIS A 113 -5.56 15.82 12.85
CA HIS A 113 -6.31 14.62 13.20
C HIS A 113 -7.23 14.12 12.10
N GLU A 114 -7.52 14.95 11.09
CA GLU A 114 -8.37 14.54 9.95
C GLU A 114 -7.58 14.50 8.65
N LEU A 115 -6.98 15.62 8.21
CA LEU A 115 -6.31 15.71 6.90
C LEU A 115 -5.01 14.92 6.85
N VAL A 116 -4.14 15.04 7.85
CA VAL A 116 -2.88 14.28 7.91
C VAL A 116 -3.12 12.76 7.86
N PRO A 117 -3.99 12.17 8.71
CA PRO A 117 -4.28 10.74 8.62
C PRO A 117 -4.94 10.33 7.30
N LEU A 118 -5.72 11.22 6.69
CA LEU A 118 -6.31 10.99 5.37
C LEU A 118 -5.22 10.89 4.28
N PHE A 119 -4.25 11.80 4.26
CA PHE A 119 -3.11 11.75 3.34
C PHE A 119 -2.20 10.54 3.58
N GLU A 120 -1.97 10.18 4.84
CA GLU A 120 -1.21 8.97 5.20
C GLU A 120 -1.92 7.71 4.67
N ARG A 121 -3.26 7.63 4.79
CA ARG A 121 -4.06 6.54 4.22
C ARG A 121 -3.93 6.47 2.69
N LEU A 122 -3.97 7.61 2.01
CA LEU A 122 -3.74 7.65 0.56
C LEU A 122 -2.34 7.13 0.22
N SER A 123 -1.31 7.58 0.93
CA SER A 123 0.06 7.11 0.72
C SER A 123 0.18 5.59 0.90
N GLN A 124 -0.47 5.03 1.92
CA GLN A 124 -0.50 3.58 2.15
C GLN A 124 -1.22 2.84 1.02
N MET A 125 -2.39 3.34 0.60
CA MET A 125 -3.17 2.76 -0.48
C MET A 125 -2.42 2.75 -1.81
N LEU A 126 -1.69 3.84 -2.12
CA LEU A 126 -0.89 3.91 -3.33
C LEU A 126 0.34 3.00 -3.24
N GLY A 127 0.83 2.65 -2.06
CA GLY A 127 1.95 1.72 -1.89
C GLY A 127 3.28 2.22 -2.45
N GLU A 128 4.13 1.29 -2.86
CA GLU A 128 5.50 1.57 -3.29
C GLU A 128 5.58 2.00 -4.77
N GLU A 129 6.63 2.75 -5.11
CA GLU A 129 6.92 3.13 -6.50
C GLU A 129 7.13 1.91 -7.42
N GLU A 130 6.70 2.02 -8.68
CA GLU A 130 6.84 0.93 -9.66
C GLU A 130 8.31 0.55 -9.86
N SER A 131 9.21 1.54 -9.85
CA SER A 131 10.65 1.32 -10.00
C SER A 131 11.24 0.42 -8.91
N VAL A 132 10.74 0.58 -7.67
CA VAL A 132 11.15 -0.22 -6.50
C VAL A 132 10.61 -1.63 -6.63
N GLN A 133 9.34 -1.79 -6.99
CA GLN A 133 8.72 -3.09 -7.20
C GLN A 133 9.41 -3.86 -8.34
N SER A 134 9.71 -3.18 -9.44
CA SER A 134 10.38 -3.76 -10.61
C SER A 134 11.81 -4.20 -10.30
N ALA A 135 12.56 -3.39 -9.55
CA ALA A 135 13.90 -3.77 -9.10
C ALA A 135 13.85 -5.02 -8.21
N ARG A 136 12.91 -5.05 -7.25
CA ARG A 136 12.71 -6.21 -6.36
C ARG A 136 12.32 -7.46 -7.11
N PHE A 137 11.41 -7.35 -8.08
CA PHE A 137 10.99 -8.47 -8.91
C PHE A 137 12.16 -9.07 -9.69
N ARG A 138 12.98 -8.21 -10.31
CA ARG A 138 14.18 -8.63 -11.03
C ARG A 138 15.17 -9.35 -10.13
N ASP A 139 15.43 -8.82 -8.94
CA ASP A 139 16.36 -9.44 -7.98
C ASP A 139 15.84 -10.81 -7.53
N ASN A 140 14.54 -10.91 -7.29
CA ASN A 140 13.89 -12.16 -6.93
C ASN A 140 13.94 -13.21 -8.05
N LEU A 141 13.71 -12.80 -9.30
CA LEU A 141 13.83 -13.68 -10.45
C LEU A 141 15.27 -14.16 -10.66
N ALA A 142 16.27 -13.29 -10.49
CA ALA A 142 17.68 -13.66 -10.59
C ALA A 142 18.05 -14.72 -9.53
N TYR A 143 17.55 -14.57 -8.31
CA TYR A 143 17.74 -15.57 -7.25
C TYR A 143 17.10 -16.92 -7.62
N LEU A 144 15.86 -16.91 -8.14
CA LEU A 144 15.19 -18.13 -8.58
C LEU A 144 15.91 -18.79 -9.76
N GLU A 145 16.44 -18.01 -10.71
CA GLU A 145 17.20 -18.54 -11.84
C GLU A 145 18.46 -19.27 -11.37
N GLU A 146 19.19 -18.68 -10.41
CA GLU A 146 20.41 -19.28 -9.85
C GLU A 146 20.13 -20.54 -9.01
N ARG A 147 19.12 -20.49 -8.12
CA ARG A 147 18.93 -21.51 -7.08
C ARG A 147 17.83 -22.52 -7.37
N PHE A 148 16.82 -22.13 -8.15
CA PHE A 148 15.60 -22.90 -8.41
C PHE A 148 15.17 -22.78 -9.88
N PRO A 149 16.01 -23.19 -10.87
CA PRO A 149 15.78 -22.93 -12.29
C PRO A 149 14.45 -23.49 -12.82
N PHE A 150 13.95 -24.59 -12.26
CA PHE A 150 12.63 -25.12 -12.61
C PHE A 150 11.49 -24.22 -12.14
N VAL A 151 11.60 -23.63 -10.95
CA VAL A 151 10.63 -22.66 -10.42
C VAL A 151 10.69 -21.38 -11.25
N PHE A 152 11.89 -20.89 -11.53
CA PHE A 152 12.09 -19.73 -12.42
C PHE A 152 11.42 -19.93 -13.79
N ALA A 153 11.61 -21.11 -14.41
CA ALA A 153 10.97 -21.42 -15.69
C ALA A 153 9.44 -21.43 -15.60
N SER A 154 8.86 -21.94 -14.51
CA SER A 154 7.42 -21.92 -14.28
C SER A 154 6.87 -20.51 -14.08
N VAL A 155 7.54 -19.68 -13.27
CA VAL A 155 7.13 -18.29 -13.02
C VAL A 155 7.23 -17.44 -14.28
N SER A 156 8.32 -17.60 -15.05
CA SER A 156 8.54 -16.85 -16.29
C SER A 156 7.52 -17.16 -17.40
N GLN A 157 6.83 -18.29 -17.31
CA GLN A 157 5.80 -18.71 -18.26
C GLN A 157 4.37 -18.50 -17.74
N ALA A 158 4.21 -18.07 -16.49
CA ALA A 158 2.91 -17.89 -15.88
C ALA A 158 2.16 -16.73 -16.54
N ALA A 159 0.94 -17.00 -17.02
CA ALA A 159 0.02 -15.95 -17.43
C ALA A 159 -0.72 -15.43 -16.19
N MET A 160 -0.62 -14.13 -15.95
CA MET A 160 -1.28 -13.47 -14.83
C MET A 160 -2.79 -13.41 -15.05
N SER A 161 -3.55 -13.86 -14.05
CA SER A 161 -4.99 -13.64 -14.00
C SER A 161 -5.31 -12.22 -13.54
N THR A 162 -6.32 -11.60 -14.14
CA THR A 162 -6.87 -10.30 -13.72
C THR A 162 -7.72 -10.40 -12.45
N SER A 163 -7.97 -11.60 -11.92
CA SER A 163 -8.74 -11.81 -10.69
C SER A 163 -8.00 -11.39 -9.42
N TYR A 164 -6.75 -10.97 -9.52
CA TYR A 164 -5.91 -10.59 -8.39
C TYR A 164 -5.54 -9.12 -8.50
N ARG A 165 -5.59 -8.41 -7.37
CA ARG A 165 -5.11 -7.04 -7.24
C ARG A 165 -4.24 -6.92 -6.00
N VAL A 166 -3.05 -6.37 -6.16
CA VAL A 166 -2.21 -5.99 -5.02
C VAL A 166 -2.86 -4.80 -4.34
N CYS A 167 -3.05 -4.89 -3.03
CA CYS A 167 -3.49 -3.80 -2.18
C CYS A 167 -2.55 -3.69 -0.96
N TYR A 168 -2.85 -2.79 -0.04
CA TYR A 168 -2.03 -2.60 1.16
C TYR A 168 -2.91 -2.55 2.40
N ALA A 169 -2.43 -3.17 3.47
CA ALA A 169 -3.06 -3.07 4.79
C ALA A 169 -2.83 -1.68 5.39
N ALA A 170 -3.57 -1.34 6.46
CA ALA A 170 -3.46 -0.07 7.18
C ALA A 170 -2.06 0.20 7.77
N ASN A 171 -1.23 -0.84 7.92
CA ASN A 171 0.17 -0.69 8.32
C ASN A 171 1.15 -0.58 7.12
N GLY A 172 0.64 -0.47 5.89
CA GLY A 172 1.42 -0.40 4.66
C GLY A 172 1.98 -1.74 4.16
N SER A 173 1.66 -2.86 4.80
CA SER A 173 2.08 -4.19 4.33
C SER A 173 1.32 -4.59 3.08
N ALA A 174 2.00 -5.17 2.09
CA ALA A 174 1.36 -5.69 0.88
C ALA A 174 0.30 -6.75 1.23
N ASN A 175 -0.84 -6.64 0.57
CA ASN A 175 -1.98 -7.55 0.68
C ASN A 175 -2.53 -7.81 -0.73
N LEU A 176 -3.42 -8.78 -0.85
CA LEU A 176 -3.91 -9.27 -2.11
C LEU A 176 -5.42 -9.34 -1.99
N ASN A 177 -6.11 -8.64 -2.89
CA ASN A 177 -7.53 -8.80 -3.06
C ASN A 177 -7.78 -9.76 -4.23
N VAL A 178 -8.58 -10.80 -3.99
CA VAL A 178 -8.94 -11.82 -4.96
C VAL A 178 -10.43 -11.71 -5.26
N GLN A 179 -10.76 -11.55 -6.54
CA GLN A 179 -12.14 -11.68 -7.00
C GLN A 179 -12.56 -13.15 -6.92
N VAL A 180 -13.59 -13.43 -6.14
CA VAL A 180 -14.23 -14.74 -6.06
C VAL A 180 -15.42 -14.81 -7.01
N ASN A 181 -15.87 -16.02 -7.33
CA ASN A 181 -17.11 -16.23 -8.06
C ASN A 181 -18.24 -15.45 -7.36
N ASP A 182 -19.14 -14.85 -8.14
CA ASP A 182 -20.23 -13.96 -7.71
C ASP A 182 -19.88 -12.46 -7.57
N GLY A 183 -18.69 -12.04 -8.01
CA GLY A 183 -18.32 -10.61 -8.10
C GLY A 183 -17.93 -9.99 -6.76
N HIS A 184 -17.88 -10.78 -5.70
CA HIS A 184 -17.31 -10.37 -4.43
C HIS A 184 -15.78 -10.43 -4.48
N SER A 185 -15.14 -9.61 -3.66
CA SER A 185 -13.69 -9.54 -3.54
C SER A 185 -13.32 -9.86 -2.09
N VAL A 186 -12.25 -10.62 -1.88
CA VAL A 186 -11.80 -11.05 -0.56
C VAL A 186 -10.32 -10.74 -0.37
N HIS A 187 -9.97 -10.25 0.82
CA HIS A 187 -8.57 -10.03 1.18
C HIS A 187 -7.91 -11.36 1.60
N TYR A 188 -6.70 -11.57 1.11
CA TYR A 188 -5.90 -12.76 1.38
C TYR A 188 -5.32 -12.75 2.81
N TYR A 189 -5.05 -11.55 3.33
CA TYR A 189 -4.63 -11.29 4.71
C TYR A 189 -5.51 -10.24 5.36
N SER A 190 -5.35 -10.05 6.67
CA SER A 190 -5.95 -8.94 7.40
C SER A 190 -5.66 -7.58 6.78
N GLU A 191 -6.70 -6.76 6.77
CA GLU A 191 -6.64 -5.38 6.29
C GLU A 191 -5.89 -4.45 7.26
N TYR A 192 -5.61 -4.91 8.49
CA TYR A 192 -4.98 -4.09 9.53
C TYR A 192 -3.47 -4.33 9.62
N ASP A 193 -3.07 -5.55 10.02
CA ASP A 193 -1.66 -5.89 10.22
C ASP A 193 -1.39 -7.39 9.95
N PRO A 194 -1.10 -7.75 8.69
CA PRO A 194 -0.73 -9.12 8.31
C PRO A 194 0.48 -9.68 9.06
N GLN A 195 1.44 -8.82 9.44
CA GLN A 195 2.69 -9.23 10.08
C GLN A 195 2.45 -9.58 11.55
N PHE A 196 1.61 -8.80 12.24
CA PHE A 196 1.21 -9.08 13.62
C PHE A 196 0.47 -10.41 13.72
N GLU A 197 -0.48 -10.66 12.82
CA GLU A 197 -1.21 -11.93 12.77
C GLU A 197 -0.28 -13.11 12.51
N ALA A 198 0.63 -12.98 11.54
CA ALA A 198 1.63 -14.01 11.26
C ALA A 198 2.55 -14.26 12.46
N SER A 199 2.94 -13.22 13.19
CA SER A 199 3.73 -13.34 14.41
C SER A 199 2.96 -14.12 15.49
N LYS A 200 1.69 -13.78 15.73
CA LYS A 200 0.83 -14.49 16.69
C LYS A 200 0.60 -15.94 16.33
N TRP A 201 0.36 -16.23 15.05
CA TRP A 201 0.29 -17.59 14.56
C TRP A 201 1.60 -18.36 14.81
N SER A 202 2.75 -17.74 14.53
CA SER A 202 4.06 -18.39 14.68
C SER A 202 4.41 -18.70 16.14
N GLU A 203 3.89 -17.95 17.11
CA GLU A 203 4.06 -18.23 18.55
C GLU A 203 3.47 -19.58 18.92
N THR A 204 2.25 -19.86 18.45
CA THR A 204 1.56 -21.12 18.69
C THR A 204 2.26 -22.27 17.96
N VAL A 205 2.53 -22.09 16.66
CA VAL A 205 3.09 -23.15 15.82
C VAL A 205 4.53 -23.52 16.18
N ALA A 206 5.36 -22.55 16.58
CA ALA A 206 6.74 -22.83 16.98
C ALA A 206 6.81 -23.75 18.21
N ASN A 207 5.83 -23.66 19.12
CA ASN A 207 5.74 -24.56 20.26
C ASN A 207 5.36 -25.98 19.82
N ASP A 208 4.40 -26.12 18.91
CA ASP A 208 3.92 -27.42 18.41
C ASP A 208 4.97 -28.18 17.56
N ILE A 209 5.80 -27.44 16.83
CA ILE A 209 6.92 -28.02 16.07
C ILE A 209 7.90 -28.72 17.02
N GLY A 210 8.17 -28.15 18.20
CA GLY A 210 9.13 -28.69 19.16
C GLY A 210 10.55 -28.77 18.56
N ASP A 211 11.16 -29.95 18.62
CA ASP A 211 12.52 -30.24 18.13
C ASP A 211 12.56 -30.78 16.69
N LYS A 212 11.45 -30.67 15.94
CA LYS A 212 11.41 -31.11 14.54
C LYS A 212 12.16 -30.10 13.67
N ASN A 213 13.00 -30.62 12.79
CA ASN A 213 13.82 -29.79 11.88
C ASN A 213 13.26 -29.70 10.46
N ASN A 214 12.25 -30.51 10.10
CA ASN A 214 11.63 -30.46 8.77
C ASN A 214 10.21 -29.92 8.91
N VAL A 215 9.92 -28.82 8.21
CA VAL A 215 8.62 -28.15 8.25
C VAL A 215 8.09 -28.03 6.82
N ILE A 216 6.88 -28.53 6.60
CA ILE A 216 6.17 -28.36 5.33
C ILE A 216 5.11 -27.28 5.53
N LEU A 217 5.12 -26.25 4.69
CA LEU A 217 4.15 -25.16 4.67
C LEU A 217 3.30 -25.28 3.40
N TYR A 218 1.98 -25.33 3.59
CA TYR A 218 1.00 -25.27 2.51
C TYR A 218 0.44 -23.85 2.42
N GLY A 219 0.61 -23.22 1.27
CA GLY A 219 0.36 -21.81 1.05
C GLY A 219 1.56 -20.97 1.48
N MET A 220 2.16 -20.26 0.52
CA MET A 220 3.17 -19.24 0.79
C MET A 220 2.51 -17.88 0.97
N GLY A 221 1.58 -17.53 0.08
CA GLY A 221 1.05 -16.17 -0.03
C GLY A 221 2.17 -15.13 -0.11
N PHE A 222 2.07 -14.05 0.68
CA PHE A 222 3.15 -13.05 0.81
C PHE A 222 4.34 -13.50 1.68
N GLY A 223 4.30 -14.68 2.28
CA GLY A 223 5.40 -15.24 3.07
C GLY A 223 5.52 -14.66 4.49
N TYR A 224 4.54 -13.90 4.98
CA TYR A 224 4.54 -13.36 6.36
C TYR A 224 4.69 -14.46 7.41
N HIS A 225 3.92 -15.54 7.27
CA HIS A 225 3.97 -16.71 8.15
C HIS A 225 5.33 -17.41 8.12
N LEU A 226 5.90 -17.61 6.92
CA LEU A 226 7.23 -18.19 6.76
C LEU A 226 8.29 -17.33 7.44
N ALA A 227 8.31 -16.02 7.19
CA ALA A 227 9.27 -15.11 7.79
C ALA A 227 9.16 -15.09 9.33
N ALA A 228 7.94 -15.00 9.85
CA ALA A 228 7.68 -15.04 11.29
C ALA A 228 8.17 -16.36 11.91
N LEU A 229 7.87 -17.50 11.29
CA LEU A 229 8.28 -18.81 11.79
C LEU A 229 9.80 -19.03 11.69
N ALA A 230 10.41 -18.68 10.56
CA ALA A 230 11.85 -18.81 10.34
C ALA A 230 12.68 -17.96 11.31
N SER A 231 12.18 -16.78 11.68
CA SER A 231 12.83 -15.94 12.70
C SER A 231 12.88 -16.60 14.08
N ARG A 232 11.89 -17.44 14.41
CA ARG A 232 11.75 -18.12 15.71
C ARG A 232 12.39 -19.51 15.74
N LYS A 233 12.39 -20.22 14.61
CA LYS A 233 12.91 -21.59 14.47
C LYS A 233 14.03 -21.65 13.44
N GLN A 234 15.18 -21.11 13.84
CA GLN A 234 16.39 -21.14 13.02
C GLN A 234 16.91 -22.59 12.88
N GLY A 235 17.44 -22.93 11.72
CA GLY A 235 18.01 -24.26 11.45
C GLY A 235 17.00 -25.32 10.96
N CYS A 236 15.71 -24.98 10.83
CA CYS A 236 14.74 -25.84 10.18
C CYS A 236 14.91 -25.83 8.63
N HIS A 237 14.67 -26.98 8.00
CA HIS A 237 14.45 -27.12 6.57
C HIS A 237 12.97 -26.89 6.26
N TYR A 238 12.71 -25.84 5.47
CA TYR A 238 11.36 -25.49 5.04
C TYR A 238 11.09 -26.00 3.63
N TYR A 239 9.97 -26.72 3.48
CA TYR A 239 9.42 -27.15 2.20
C TYR A 239 8.11 -26.39 1.99
N ILE A 240 8.06 -25.54 0.97
CA ILE A 240 6.92 -24.65 0.73
C ILE A 240 6.18 -25.14 -0.50
N PHE A 241 4.87 -25.28 -0.37
CA PHE A 241 3.98 -25.59 -1.47
C PHE A 241 2.97 -24.46 -1.64
N GLU A 242 3.10 -23.67 -2.71
CA GLU A 242 2.10 -22.67 -3.10
C GLU A 242 1.25 -23.24 -4.23
N PRO A 243 -0.04 -23.57 -3.99
CA PRO A 243 -0.92 -24.11 -5.01
C PRO A 243 -1.24 -23.11 -6.13
N ASP A 244 -1.18 -21.81 -5.87
CA ASP A 244 -1.59 -20.77 -6.79
C ASP A 244 -0.38 -20.04 -7.41
N MET A 245 -0.15 -20.30 -8.70
CA MET A 245 0.95 -19.68 -9.44
C MET A 245 0.84 -18.15 -9.53
N ASN A 246 -0.38 -17.58 -9.53
CA ASN A 246 -0.55 -16.13 -9.54
C ASN A 246 -0.06 -15.52 -8.22
N VAL A 247 -0.41 -16.16 -7.11
CA VAL A 247 0.04 -15.74 -5.77
C VAL A 247 1.56 -15.82 -5.66
N PHE A 248 2.17 -16.90 -6.15
CA PHE A 248 3.63 -17.04 -6.17
C PHE A 248 4.31 -15.97 -7.04
N PHE A 249 3.75 -15.67 -8.21
CA PHE A 249 4.25 -14.61 -9.08
C PHE A 249 4.16 -13.24 -8.40
N ILE A 250 3.00 -12.88 -7.85
CA ILE A 250 2.76 -11.61 -7.16
C ILE A 250 3.66 -11.46 -5.93
N ARG A 251 3.91 -12.55 -5.20
CA ARG A 251 4.90 -12.55 -4.11
C ARG A 251 6.27 -12.13 -4.60
N SER A 252 6.66 -12.57 -5.79
CA SER A 252 7.98 -12.27 -6.35
C SER A 252 8.11 -10.79 -6.69
N SER A 253 7.03 -10.06 -6.99
CA SER A 253 7.08 -8.62 -7.27
C SER A 253 6.96 -7.75 -6.02
N CYS A 254 6.07 -8.11 -5.09
CA CYS A 254 5.70 -7.21 -3.99
C CYS A 254 6.27 -7.62 -2.62
N GLY A 255 6.70 -8.87 -2.43
CA GLY A 255 7.25 -9.31 -1.14
C GLY A 255 8.77 -9.11 -1.04
N ARG A 256 9.31 -9.14 0.18
CA ARG A 256 10.75 -8.92 0.47
C ARG A 256 11.68 -9.77 -0.42
N PRO A 257 12.91 -9.28 -0.71
CA PRO A 257 13.94 -10.06 -1.38
C PRO A 257 14.12 -11.45 -0.74
N TRP A 258 14.33 -12.48 -1.56
CA TRP A 258 14.59 -13.85 -1.11
C TRP A 258 15.89 -13.99 -0.32
#